data_AF-A0A3B8PVC6-F1
#
_entry.id   AF-A0A3B8PVC6-F1
#
_cell.length_a   1.000
_cell.length_b   1.000
_cell.length_c   1.000
_cell.angle_alpha   90.00
_cell.angle_beta   90.00
_cell.angle_gamma   90.00
#
_symmetry.space_group_name_H-M   'P 1'
#
loop_
_entity.id
_entity.type
_entity.pdbx_description
1 polymer ?
#
loop_
_entity_poly.entity_id
_entity_poly.type
_entity_poly.pdbx_seq_one_letter_code
_entity_poly.pdbx_strand_id
1 'polypeptide(L)'
;MTRIAVGGILTECNHLGGLPIDMETYESTELVRGEEMLSATTSVVGGMLDVLRETGAEPLPLLFASACAGGPIVADCYRELRDDLLERFDAILPVDGVLLPLHGAALAEENDDPEGEIIREVRQRVGPDIPIVVTVDLHANITAEMVAEADAILAWETYPHYDQFQTGQRGAR
;
A
#
# COMPACT_ATOMS: atom_id res chain seq x y z
N MET A 1 -14.86 -17.67 5.81
CA MET A 1 -15.03 -16.32 5.24
C MET A 1 -13.68 -15.98 4.63
N THR A 2 -13.64 -15.46 3.41
CA THR A 2 -12.36 -15.14 2.76
C THR A 2 -11.69 -13.99 3.51
N ARG A 3 -10.46 -14.18 3.97
CA ARG A 3 -9.70 -13.24 4.81
C ARG A 3 -8.70 -12.47 3.96
N ILE A 4 -8.89 -11.16 3.79
CA ILE A 4 -8.07 -10.34 2.89
C ILE A 4 -7.31 -9.29 3.69
N ALA A 5 -5.97 -9.35 3.66
CA ALA A 5 -5.14 -8.32 4.25
C ALA A 5 -5.16 -7.05 3.40
N VAL A 6 -5.23 -5.87 4.04
CA VAL A 6 -5.24 -4.58 3.35
C VAL A 6 -4.34 -3.59 4.09
N GLY A 7 -3.42 -2.93 3.38
CA GLY A 7 -2.58 -1.86 3.92
C GLY A 7 -1.37 -1.55 3.06
N GLY A 8 -0.71 -0.42 3.30
CA GLY A 8 0.41 0.03 2.47
C GLY A 8 0.93 1.41 2.83
N ILE A 9 2.01 1.81 2.18
CA ILE A 9 2.60 3.15 2.24
C ILE A 9 2.45 3.77 0.85
N LEU A 10 1.69 4.86 0.75
CA LEU A 10 1.34 5.51 -0.51
C LEU A 10 1.91 6.93 -0.51
N THR A 11 3.05 7.12 -1.16
CA THR A 11 3.71 8.44 -1.22
C THR A 11 4.51 8.58 -2.51
N GLU A 12 4.43 9.73 -3.14
CA GLU A 12 5.30 10.09 -4.26
C GLU A 12 6.56 10.80 -3.72
N CYS A 13 7.73 10.41 -4.21
CA CYS A 13 8.97 11.07 -3.85
C CYS A 13 9.70 11.63 -5.08
N ASN A 14 10.40 12.75 -4.87
CA ASN A 14 11.28 13.35 -5.85
C ASN A 14 12.75 13.25 -5.36
N HIS A 15 13.54 12.44 -6.07
CA HIS A 15 14.96 12.24 -5.77
C HIS A 15 15.83 13.50 -5.93
N LEU A 16 15.36 14.54 -6.65
CA LEU A 16 16.10 15.77 -6.93
C LEU A 16 15.73 16.94 -6.02
N GLY A 17 14.74 16.78 -5.13
CA GLY A 17 14.34 17.84 -4.22
C GLY A 17 13.00 17.59 -3.53
N GLY A 18 12.57 18.55 -2.72
CA GLY A 18 11.42 18.40 -1.82
C GLY A 18 11.88 18.37 -0.37
N LEU A 19 10.93 18.57 0.55
CA LEU A 19 11.19 18.39 1.97
C LEU A 19 11.19 16.89 2.28
N PRO A 20 12.16 16.36 3.04
CA PRO A 20 12.12 14.98 3.50
C PRO A 20 10.79 14.67 4.19
N ILE A 21 10.29 13.46 3.98
CA ILE A 21 9.02 13.01 4.55
C ILE A 21 9.33 12.21 5.81
N ASP A 22 8.94 12.76 6.96
CA ASP A 22 9.13 12.14 8.27
C ASP A 22 7.80 11.66 8.87
N MET A 23 7.85 11.12 10.08
CA MET A 23 6.66 10.59 10.74
C MET A 23 5.62 11.70 11.00
N GLU A 24 6.04 12.91 11.35
CA GLU A 24 5.13 14.06 11.57
C GLU A 24 4.34 14.39 10.29
N THR A 25 4.96 14.23 9.12
CA THR A 25 4.30 14.41 7.83
C THR A 25 3.15 13.42 7.64
N TYR A 26 3.34 12.13 7.96
CA TYR A 26 2.28 11.13 7.89
C TYR A 26 1.20 11.33 8.97
N GLU A 27 1.61 11.64 10.20
CA GLU A 27 0.69 11.90 11.32
C GLU A 27 -0.21 13.12 11.07
N SER A 28 0.30 14.13 10.38
CA SER A 28 -0.46 15.35 10.02
C SER A 28 -1.31 15.20 8.77
N THR A 29 -1.19 14.09 8.04
CA THR A 29 -1.93 13.79 6.82
C THR A 29 -2.82 12.56 7.01
N GLU A 30 -2.35 11.38 6.60
CA GLU A 30 -3.10 10.14 6.75
C GLU A 30 -2.17 9.03 7.26
N LEU A 31 -2.32 8.70 8.54
CA LEU A 31 -1.69 7.55 9.17
C LEU A 31 -2.72 6.85 10.04
N VAL A 32 -3.25 5.74 9.55
CA VAL A 32 -4.29 4.95 10.23
C VAL A 32 -3.82 3.52 10.44
N ARG A 33 -4.27 2.93 11.54
CA ARG A 33 -3.80 1.62 12.00
C ARG A 33 -4.96 0.70 12.39
N GLY A 34 -4.90 -0.54 11.93
CA GLY A 34 -5.87 -1.58 12.24
C GLY A 34 -7.30 -1.14 11.93
N GLU A 35 -8.20 -1.40 12.86
CA GLU A 35 -9.64 -1.14 12.71
C GLU A 35 -9.99 0.31 12.30
N GLU A 36 -9.14 1.30 12.62
CA GLU A 36 -9.35 2.69 12.18
C GLU A 36 -9.44 2.81 10.65
N MET A 37 -8.65 2.00 9.93
CA MET A 37 -8.64 1.97 8.47
C MET A 37 -9.99 1.49 7.89
N LEU A 38 -10.76 0.67 8.62
CA LEU A 38 -12.05 0.15 8.14
C LEU A 38 -13.11 1.23 7.97
N SER A 39 -12.89 2.42 8.53
CA SER A 39 -13.76 3.58 8.36
C SER A 39 -13.56 4.31 7.02
N ALA A 40 -12.54 3.95 6.23
CA ALA A 40 -12.27 4.57 4.95
C ALA A 40 -13.44 4.35 3.96
N THR A 41 -13.85 5.44 3.31
CA THR A 41 -14.96 5.50 2.33
C THR A 41 -14.59 6.23 1.06
N THR A 42 -13.36 6.73 0.96
CA THR A 42 -12.82 7.43 -0.21
C THR A 42 -11.44 6.87 -0.56
N SER A 43 -10.81 7.39 -1.62
CA SER A 43 -9.50 6.91 -2.13
C SER A 43 -9.49 5.42 -2.51
N VAL A 44 -8.30 4.90 -2.80
CA VAL A 44 -8.06 3.50 -3.15
C VAL A 44 -8.52 2.54 -2.04
N VAL A 45 -8.23 2.87 -0.77
CA VAL A 45 -8.58 2.01 0.37
C VAL A 45 -10.10 1.90 0.51
N GLY A 46 -10.83 3.02 0.39
CA GLY A 46 -12.29 3.01 0.42
C GLY A 46 -12.89 2.14 -0.67
N GLY A 47 -12.32 2.19 -1.89
CA GLY A 47 -12.75 1.35 -3.01
C GLY A 47 -12.49 -0.14 -2.80
N MET A 48 -11.35 -0.49 -2.20
CA MET A 48 -11.06 -1.88 -1.82
C MET A 48 -12.06 -2.39 -0.78
N LEU A 49 -12.25 -1.63 0.31
CA LEU A 49 -13.17 -2.00 1.39
C LEU A 49 -14.62 -2.09 0.92
N ASP A 50 -15.04 -1.26 -0.04
CA ASP A 50 -16.36 -1.32 -0.67
C ASP A 50 -16.61 -2.70 -1.30
N VAL A 51 -15.67 -3.19 -2.11
CA VAL A 51 -15.80 -4.52 -2.73
C VAL A 51 -15.70 -5.66 -1.72
N LEU A 52 -14.84 -5.56 -0.71
CA LEU A 52 -14.75 -6.59 0.34
C LEU A 52 -16.07 -6.71 1.12
N ARG A 53 -16.74 -5.58 1.40
CA ARG A 53 -18.09 -5.56 2.00
C ARG A 53 -19.14 -6.17 1.06
N GLU A 54 -19.12 -5.83 -0.23
CA GLU A 54 -20.05 -6.38 -1.23
C GLU A 54 -19.93 -7.90 -1.38
N THR A 55 -18.71 -8.42 -1.35
CA THR A 55 -18.42 -9.85 -1.51
C THR A 55 -18.56 -10.67 -0.23
N GLY A 56 -18.67 -10.00 0.93
CA GLY A 56 -18.66 -10.66 2.24
C GLY A 56 -17.30 -11.25 2.61
N ALA A 57 -16.21 -10.72 2.05
CA ALA A 57 -14.86 -11.00 2.52
C ALA A 57 -14.59 -10.23 3.82
N GLU A 58 -13.76 -10.81 4.69
CA GLU A 58 -13.31 -10.20 5.94
C GLU A 58 -12.05 -9.36 5.66
N PRO A 59 -12.12 -8.01 5.71
CA PRO A 59 -10.93 -7.19 5.64
C PRO A 59 -10.12 -7.32 6.94
N LEU A 60 -8.83 -7.61 6.81
CA LEU A 60 -7.86 -7.65 7.89
C LEU A 60 -6.95 -6.42 7.76
N PRO A 61 -7.28 -5.32 8.46
CA PRO A 61 -6.59 -4.06 8.25
C PRO A 61 -5.21 -4.03 8.90
N LEU A 62 -4.22 -3.53 8.16
CA LEU A 62 -2.84 -3.37 8.63
C LEU A 62 -2.58 -1.91 9.03
N LEU A 63 -1.56 -1.30 8.43
CA LEU A 63 -1.28 0.13 8.48
C LEU A 63 -1.56 0.73 7.09
N PHE A 64 -2.08 1.94 7.05
CA PHE A 64 -2.10 2.75 5.84
C PHE A 64 -1.53 4.12 6.15
N ALA A 65 -0.44 4.46 5.44
CA ALA A 65 0.24 5.74 5.55
C ALA A 65 0.27 6.42 4.18
N SER A 66 -0.22 7.65 4.10
CA SER A 66 -0.25 8.43 2.87
C SER A 66 0.11 9.88 3.17
N ALA A 67 0.95 10.46 2.31
CA ALA A 67 1.42 11.83 2.41
C ALA A 67 1.44 12.49 1.02
N CYS A 68 1.38 13.82 0.99
CA CYS A 68 1.61 14.57 -0.24
C CYS A 68 3.02 14.33 -0.79
N ALA A 69 3.17 14.51 -2.11
CA ALA A 69 4.45 14.38 -2.78
C ALA A 69 5.55 15.25 -2.13
N GLY A 70 6.72 14.67 -1.91
CA GLY A 70 7.82 15.31 -1.20
C GLY A 70 9.19 14.80 -1.63
N GLY A 71 10.19 15.03 -0.78
CA GLY A 71 11.51 14.41 -0.91
C GLY A 71 11.49 12.93 -0.49
N PRO A 72 12.68 12.30 -0.35
CA PRO A 72 12.78 10.96 0.19
C PRO A 72 12.15 10.83 1.59
N ILE A 73 11.56 9.67 1.87
CA ILE A 73 11.12 9.29 3.22
C ILE A 73 12.36 9.11 4.09
N VAL A 74 12.39 9.74 5.26
CA VAL A 74 13.49 9.62 6.22
C VAL A 74 13.68 8.15 6.60
N ALA A 75 14.93 7.67 6.68
CA ALA A 75 15.24 6.24 6.84
C ALA A 75 14.53 5.61 8.05
N ASP A 76 14.55 6.29 9.19
CA ASP A 76 13.91 5.81 10.42
C ASP A 76 12.38 5.82 10.32
N CYS A 77 11.81 6.80 9.61
CA CYS A 77 10.36 6.85 9.35
C CYS A 77 9.91 5.68 8.47
N TYR A 78 10.61 5.43 7.35
CA TYR A 78 10.30 4.28 6.49
C TYR A 78 10.42 2.96 7.25
N ARG A 79 11.52 2.78 8.02
CA ARG A 79 11.75 1.58 8.82
C ARG A 79 10.61 1.34 9.81
N GLU A 80 10.19 2.37 10.53
CA GLU A 80 9.09 2.28 11.50
C GLU A 80 7.76 1.91 10.84
N LEU A 81 7.40 2.58 9.73
CA LEU A 81 6.15 2.30 9.01
C LEU A 81 6.14 0.90 8.39
N ARG A 82 7.26 0.49 7.78
CA ARG A 82 7.42 -0.85 7.19
C ARG A 82 7.34 -1.93 8.25
N ASP A 83 8.05 -1.76 9.37
CA ASP A 83 8.08 -2.75 10.44
C ASP A 83 6.69 -2.87 11.10
N ASP A 84 5.99 -1.76 11.34
CA ASP A 84 4.59 -1.77 11.85
C ASP A 84 3.64 -2.48 10.87
N LEU A 85 3.75 -2.19 9.57
CA LEU A 85 2.97 -2.88 8.52
C LEU A 85 3.20 -4.40 8.55
N LEU A 86 4.46 -4.83 8.60
CA LEU A 86 4.83 -6.25 8.57
C LEU A 86 4.52 -6.99 9.88
N GLU A 87 4.70 -6.35 11.04
CA GLU A 87 4.35 -6.93 12.34
C GLU A 87 2.83 -7.18 12.45
N ARG A 88 2.02 -6.22 11.98
CA ARG A 88 0.56 -6.40 11.89
C ARG A 88 0.21 -7.53 10.93
N PHE A 89 0.92 -7.62 9.82
CA PHE A 89 0.70 -8.66 8.84
C PHE A 89 0.97 -10.05 9.43
N ASP A 90 2.10 -10.21 10.12
CA ASP A 90 2.46 -11.45 10.80
C ASP A 90 1.42 -11.86 11.86
N ALA A 91 0.80 -10.90 12.55
CA ALA A 91 -0.21 -11.15 13.58
C ALA A 91 -1.56 -11.65 13.03
N ILE A 92 -1.87 -11.41 11.75
CA ILE A 92 -3.17 -11.77 11.16
C ILE A 92 -3.15 -13.06 10.32
N LEU A 93 -1.96 -13.59 10.02
CA LEU A 93 -1.80 -14.82 9.23
C LEU A 93 -2.57 -16.01 9.86
N PRO A 94 -3.07 -16.96 9.04
CA PRO A 94 -3.01 -17.01 7.58
C PRO A 94 -4.06 -16.11 6.90
N VAL A 95 -3.81 -15.67 5.66
CA VAL A 95 -4.77 -14.89 4.84
C VAL A 95 -5.02 -15.58 3.50
N ASP A 96 -6.15 -15.28 2.88
CA ASP A 96 -6.56 -15.83 1.57
C ASP A 96 -6.15 -14.92 0.40
N GLY A 97 -5.71 -13.69 0.68
CA GLY A 97 -5.22 -12.72 -0.30
C GLY A 97 -4.73 -11.44 0.35
N VAL A 98 -4.00 -10.63 -0.42
CA VAL A 98 -3.42 -9.35 0.03
C VAL A 98 -3.70 -8.25 -0.98
N LEU A 99 -4.15 -7.11 -0.48
CA LEU A 99 -4.32 -5.85 -1.21
C LEU A 99 -3.33 -4.81 -0.69
N LEU A 100 -2.40 -4.38 -1.55
CA LEU A 100 -1.39 -3.37 -1.25
C LEU A 100 -1.67 -2.08 -2.04
N PRO A 101 -2.40 -1.11 -1.48
CA PRO A 101 -2.48 0.23 -2.04
C PRO A 101 -1.16 0.97 -1.84
N LEU A 102 -0.35 1.01 -2.89
CA LEU A 102 0.95 1.69 -2.93
C LEU A 102 0.91 2.86 -3.90
N HIS A 103 1.92 3.73 -3.87
CA HIS A 103 2.07 4.74 -4.91
C HIS A 103 2.82 4.18 -6.12
N GLY A 104 3.90 3.43 -5.86
CA GLY A 104 4.81 2.90 -6.87
C GLY A 104 5.92 3.87 -7.27
N ALA A 105 6.03 5.03 -6.61
CA ALA A 105 7.11 6.00 -6.84
C ALA A 105 7.62 6.59 -5.51
N ALA A 106 7.49 5.84 -4.42
CA ALA A 106 8.13 6.20 -3.17
C ALA A 106 9.64 5.98 -3.27
N LEU A 107 10.34 6.68 -2.40
CA LEU A 107 11.79 6.60 -2.22
C LEU A 107 12.03 6.77 -0.73
N ALA A 108 12.84 5.93 -0.13
CA ALA A 108 13.32 6.14 1.22
C ALA A 108 14.82 6.42 1.20
N GLU A 109 15.32 7.11 2.21
CA GLU A 109 16.76 7.23 2.41
C GLU A 109 17.38 5.82 2.48
N GLU A 110 18.40 5.58 1.65
CA GLU A 110 19.10 4.30 1.52
C GLU A 110 18.29 3.16 0.88
N ASN A 111 17.07 3.43 0.37
CA ASN A 111 16.26 2.45 -0.35
C ASN A 111 15.51 3.07 -1.54
N ASP A 112 15.95 2.70 -2.74
CA ASP A 112 15.40 3.18 -4.01
C ASP A 112 14.13 2.45 -4.48
N ASP A 113 13.73 1.36 -3.81
CA ASP A 113 12.53 0.56 -4.14
C ASP A 113 11.80 0.07 -2.88
N PRO A 114 11.26 1.00 -2.06
CA PRO A 114 10.56 0.62 -0.83
C PRO A 114 9.28 -0.19 -1.10
N GLU A 115 8.60 0.02 -2.23
CA GLU A 115 7.44 -0.78 -2.64
C GLU A 115 7.80 -2.21 -3.03
N GLY A 116 8.85 -2.42 -3.82
CA GLY A 116 9.36 -3.75 -4.17
C GLY A 116 9.73 -4.55 -2.93
N GLU A 117 10.40 -3.90 -1.97
CA GLU A 117 10.72 -4.50 -0.67
C GLU A 117 9.46 -4.95 0.07
N ILE A 118 8.44 -4.10 0.19
CA ILE A 118 7.18 -4.43 0.88
C ILE A 118 6.51 -5.64 0.22
N ILE A 119 6.39 -5.66 -1.12
CA ILE A 119 5.74 -6.75 -1.86
C ILE A 119 6.51 -8.06 -1.65
N ARG A 120 7.85 -8.03 -1.75
CA ARG A 120 8.70 -9.20 -1.51
C ARG A 120 8.55 -9.73 -0.08
N GLU A 121 8.59 -8.85 0.92
CA GLU A 121 8.45 -9.23 2.33
C GLU A 121 7.09 -9.88 2.62
N VAL A 122 6.02 -9.36 2.01
CA VAL A 122 4.68 -9.97 2.07
C VAL A 122 4.68 -11.34 1.37
N ARG A 123 5.24 -11.45 0.15
CA ARG A 123 5.33 -12.72 -0.59
C ARG A 123 6.02 -13.82 0.21
N GLN A 124 7.13 -13.50 0.87
CA GLN A 124 7.86 -14.45 1.70
C GLN A 124 7.02 -15.02 2.85
N ARG A 125 6.08 -14.23 3.39
CA ARG A 125 5.22 -14.62 4.51
C ARG A 125 4.01 -15.44 4.09
N VAL A 126 3.41 -15.13 2.93
CA VAL A 126 2.21 -15.83 2.44
C VAL A 126 2.52 -17.03 1.54
N GLY A 127 3.72 -17.09 0.97
CA GLY A 127 4.12 -18.11 0.01
C GLY A 127 3.59 -17.85 -1.41
N PRO A 128 3.88 -18.75 -2.37
CA PRO A 128 3.65 -18.51 -3.79
C PRO A 128 2.18 -18.60 -4.23
N ASP A 129 1.31 -19.20 -3.42
CA ASP A 129 -0.06 -19.54 -3.82
C ASP A 129 -1.10 -18.46 -3.45
N ILE A 130 -0.77 -17.58 -2.52
CA ILE A 130 -1.68 -16.54 -2.04
C ILE A 130 -1.60 -15.31 -2.95
N PRO A 131 -2.72 -14.85 -3.54
CA PRO A 131 -2.71 -13.69 -4.42
C PRO A 131 -2.27 -12.40 -3.71
N ILE A 132 -1.33 -11.67 -4.32
CA ILE A 132 -0.93 -10.31 -3.94
C ILE A 132 -1.31 -9.38 -5.08
N VAL A 133 -2.26 -8.49 -4.82
CA VAL A 133 -2.68 -7.46 -5.76
C VAL A 133 -2.24 -6.09 -5.26
N VAL A 134 -1.52 -5.39 -6.12
CA VAL A 134 -0.98 -4.06 -5.85
C VAL A 134 -1.74 -3.06 -6.72
N THR A 135 -2.17 -1.95 -6.13
CA THR A 135 -2.63 -0.78 -6.88
C THR A 135 -1.59 0.31 -6.79
N VAL A 136 -1.41 1.07 -7.88
CA VAL A 136 -0.36 2.09 -8.01
C VAL A 136 -0.89 3.33 -8.73
N ASP A 137 -0.20 4.45 -8.57
CA ASP A 137 -0.37 5.63 -9.42
C ASP A 137 0.14 5.34 -10.84
N LEU A 138 -0.40 6.01 -11.86
CA LEU A 138 0.14 5.96 -13.23
C LEU A 138 1.56 6.54 -13.35
N HIS A 139 2.03 7.30 -12.36
CA HIS A 139 3.40 7.82 -12.26
C HIS A 139 4.38 6.80 -11.66
N ALA A 140 3.91 5.60 -11.30
CA ALA A 140 4.74 4.57 -10.69
C ALA A 140 5.98 4.21 -11.52
N ASN A 141 7.11 4.09 -10.84
CA ASN A 141 8.33 3.44 -11.32
C ASN A 141 8.23 1.93 -11.10
N ILE A 142 7.63 1.20 -12.04
CA ILE A 142 7.46 -0.25 -11.93
C ILE A 142 8.79 -0.99 -12.02
N THR A 143 9.24 -1.55 -10.90
CA THR A 143 10.51 -2.29 -10.83
C THR A 143 10.34 -3.78 -11.18
N ALA A 144 11.46 -4.44 -11.47
CA ALA A 144 11.46 -5.87 -11.73
C ALA A 144 11.06 -6.70 -10.50
N GLU A 145 11.36 -6.22 -9.29
CA GLU A 145 10.98 -6.88 -8.04
C GLU A 145 9.46 -6.82 -7.84
N MET A 146 8.84 -5.66 -8.04
CA MET A 146 7.37 -5.53 -7.99
C MET A 146 6.68 -6.53 -8.95
N VAL A 147 7.17 -6.63 -10.19
CA VAL A 147 6.62 -7.54 -11.21
C VAL A 147 6.85 -9.01 -10.88
N ALA A 148 7.96 -9.35 -10.25
CA ALA A 148 8.28 -10.72 -9.89
C ALA A 148 7.46 -11.22 -8.70
N GLU A 149 7.14 -10.35 -7.75
CA GLU A 149 6.59 -10.73 -6.44
C GLU A 149 5.06 -10.54 -6.36
N ALA A 150 4.48 -9.60 -7.13
CA ALA A 150 3.03 -9.37 -7.21
C ALA A 150 2.36 -10.26 -8.28
N ASP A 151 1.13 -10.71 -8.03
CA ASP A 151 0.32 -11.44 -9.02
C ASP A 151 -0.39 -10.48 -9.99
N ALA A 152 -0.74 -9.29 -9.52
CA ALA A 152 -1.32 -8.23 -10.34
C ALA A 152 -0.89 -6.85 -9.85
N ILE A 153 -0.63 -5.95 -10.80
CA ILE A 153 -0.36 -4.53 -10.56
C ILE A 153 -1.37 -3.74 -11.40
N LEU A 154 -2.19 -2.92 -10.74
CA LEU A 154 -3.21 -2.10 -11.41
C LEU A 154 -2.94 -0.62 -11.18
N ALA A 155 -2.66 0.09 -12.27
CA ALA A 155 -2.49 1.54 -12.23
C ALA A 155 -3.85 2.27 -12.24
N TRP A 156 -3.84 3.47 -11.66
CA TRP A 156 -4.82 4.51 -11.97
C TRP A 156 -4.76 4.83 -13.48
N GLU A 157 -5.88 5.18 -14.08
CA GLU A 157 -6.01 5.33 -15.54
C GLU A 157 -6.24 6.78 -15.96
N THR A 158 -6.23 7.73 -15.02
CA THR A 158 -6.70 9.11 -15.26
C THR A 158 -5.73 10.18 -14.78
N TYR A 159 -5.60 11.26 -15.55
CA TYR A 159 -4.81 12.45 -15.21
C TYR A 159 -5.61 13.73 -15.55
N PRO A 160 -6.02 14.55 -14.56
CA PRO A 160 -5.82 14.40 -13.12
C PRO A 160 -6.54 13.15 -12.57
N HIS A 161 -6.08 12.63 -11.43
CA HIS A 161 -6.60 11.39 -10.85
C HIS A 161 -8.03 11.57 -10.31
N TYR A 162 -9.01 10.93 -10.93
CA TYR A 162 -10.41 10.86 -10.47
C TYR A 162 -10.91 9.42 -10.29
N ASP A 163 -10.01 8.44 -10.45
CA ASP A 163 -10.34 7.01 -10.49
C ASP A 163 -9.62 6.16 -9.42
N GLN A 164 -9.08 6.79 -8.36
CA GLN A 164 -8.43 6.09 -7.25
C GLN A 164 -9.38 5.07 -6.59
N PHE A 165 -10.62 5.49 -6.29
CA PHE A 165 -11.63 4.63 -5.70
C PHE A 165 -11.98 3.46 -6.63
N GLN A 166 -12.21 3.75 -7.91
CA GLN A 166 -12.53 2.75 -8.92
C GLN A 166 -11.36 1.78 -9.14
N THR A 167 -10.11 2.23 -9.01
CA THR A 167 -8.94 1.36 -9.08
C THR A 167 -8.83 0.47 -7.84
N GLY A 168 -9.14 1.00 -6.65
CA GLY A 168 -9.31 0.19 -5.44
C GLY A 168 -10.35 -0.91 -5.62
N GLN A 169 -11.51 -0.57 -6.19
CA GLN A 169 -12.54 -1.57 -6.52
C GLN A 169 -12.05 -2.59 -7.56
N ARG A 170 -11.32 -2.15 -8.59
CA ARG A 170 -10.75 -3.05 -9.62
C ARG A 170 -9.76 -4.04 -9.01
N GLY A 171 -8.89 -3.59 -8.10
CA GLY A 171 -7.91 -4.47 -7.45
C GLY A 171 -8.53 -5.49 -6.50
N ALA A 172 -9.68 -5.19 -5.91
CA ALA A 172 -10.35 -6.08 -4.97
C ALA A 172 -11.35 -7.08 -5.60
N ARG A 173 -11.57 -7.04 -6.93
CA ARG A 173 -12.50 -7.92 -7.67
C ARG A 173 -11.79 -9.11 -8.29
#